data_AF-A0A1H5JAZ4-F1
#
_entry.id   AF-A0A1H5JAZ4-F1
#
_cell.length_a   1.000
_cell.length_b   1.000
_cell.length_c   1.000
_cell.angle_alpha   90.00
_cell.angle_beta   90.00
_cell.angle_gamma   90.00
#
_symmetry.space_group_name_H-M   'P 1'
#
loop_
_entity.id
_entity.type
_entity.pdbx_description
1 polymer ?
#
loop_
_entity_poly.entity_id
_entity_poly.type
_entity_poly.pdbx_seq_one_letter_code
_entity_poly.pdbx_strand_id
1 'polypeptide(L)'
;MREAACVIEREAAVQAVEDQLERDYQQWRAAGVDAMRMAVVDVEEHELVWIVSWTSEEFVRTRNPEFMLAGNGPYLVDRVDGGLHRVGVVSAVTGEWEADYRARIRGLPVRTAVDDLHDALCEVAATRGRVHAVRTLRSLSRVSRRT
;
A
#
# COMPACT_ATOMS: atom_id res chain seq x y z
N MET A 1 27.04 2.67 16.22
CA MET A 1 26.23 1.44 16.10
C MET A 1 24.93 1.84 15.43
N ARG A 2 24.73 1.48 14.15
CA ARG A 2 23.40 1.58 13.53
C ARG A 2 22.65 0.35 14.02
N GLU A 3 21.64 0.55 14.86
CA GLU A 3 20.61 -0.46 15.10
C GLU A 3 20.17 -0.96 13.73
N ALA A 4 20.26 -2.27 13.50
CA ALA A 4 19.58 -2.86 12.36
C ALA A 4 18.09 -2.65 12.65
N ALA A 5 17.52 -1.55 12.14
CA ALA A 5 16.09 -1.32 12.16
C ALA A 5 15.50 -2.55 11.48
N CYS A 6 14.91 -3.44 12.28
CA CYS A 6 14.22 -4.62 11.79
C CYS A 6 13.06 -4.09 10.96
N VAL A 7 13.24 -4.08 9.64
CA VAL A 7 12.17 -3.74 8.72
C VAL A 7 11.06 -4.74 9.01
N ILE A 8 9.83 -4.24 9.19
CA ILE A 8 8.67 -5.09 9.44
C ILE A 8 8.58 -6.10 8.30
N GLU A 9 8.63 -7.37 8.65
CA GLU A 9 8.49 -8.47 7.70
C GLU A 9 7.02 -8.66 7.31
N ARG A 10 6.79 -9.31 6.18
CA ARG A 10 5.46 -9.56 5.63
C ARG A 10 4.53 -10.23 6.66
N GLU A 11 5.04 -11.25 7.35
CA GLU A 11 4.28 -12.01 8.35
C GLU A 11 3.91 -11.16 9.57
N ALA A 12 4.81 -10.27 10.00
CA ALA A 12 4.53 -9.35 11.09
C ALA A 12 3.44 -8.33 10.71
N ALA A 13 3.44 -7.88 9.45
CA ALA A 13 2.38 -7.01 8.94
C ALA A 13 1.02 -7.72 8.87
N VAL A 14 0.99 -8.97 8.43
CA VAL A 14 -0.23 -9.80 8.45
C VAL A 14 -0.76 -9.93 9.88
N GLN A 15 0.10 -10.32 10.82
CA GLN A 15 -0.30 -10.51 12.21
C GLN A 15 -0.86 -9.23 12.83
N ALA A 16 -0.24 -8.07 12.55
CA ALA A 16 -0.73 -6.79 13.05
C ALA A 16 -2.15 -6.47 12.55
N VAL A 17 -2.47 -6.82 11.30
CA VAL A 17 -3.80 -6.63 10.72
C VAL A 17 -4.78 -7.64 11.28
N GLU A 18 -4.42 -8.92 11.38
CA GLU A 18 -5.27 -9.96 11.98
C GLU A 18 -5.64 -9.62 13.43
N ASP A 19 -4.67 -9.16 14.23
CA ASP A 19 -4.89 -8.71 15.59
C ASP A 19 -5.88 -7.53 15.64
N GLN A 20 -5.78 -6.59 14.70
CA GLN A 20 -6.70 -5.46 14.63
C GLN A 20 -8.11 -5.91 14.23
N LEU A 21 -8.23 -6.79 13.25
CA LEU A 21 -9.50 -7.34 12.80
C LEU A 21 -10.21 -8.11 13.92
N GLU A 22 -9.47 -8.87 14.72
CA GLU A 22 -10.01 -9.56 15.88
C GLU A 22 -10.49 -8.58 16.96
N ARG A 23 -9.74 -7.49 17.22
CA ARG A 23 -10.19 -6.44 18.15
C ARG A 23 -11.49 -5.79 17.68
N ASP A 24 -11.59 -5.45 16.40
CA ASP A 24 -12.79 -4.84 15.81
C ASP A 24 -13.99 -5.80 15.90
N TYR A 25 -13.76 -7.09 15.61
CA TYR A 25 -14.78 -8.14 15.77
C TYR A 25 -15.30 -8.22 17.20
N GLN A 26 -14.40 -8.29 18.20
CA GLN A 26 -14.79 -8.35 19.61
C GLN A 26 -15.54 -7.09 20.05
N GLN A 27 -15.13 -5.92 19.57
CA GLN A 27 -15.81 -4.66 19.87
C GLN A 27 -17.25 -4.64 19.33
N TRP A 28 -17.47 -5.06 18.09
CA TRP A 28 -18.81 -5.12 17.51
C TRP A 28 -19.70 -6.18 18.15
N ARG A 29 -19.12 -7.34 18.49
CA ARG A 29 -19.81 -8.38 19.28
C ARG A 29 -20.30 -7.83 20.62
N ALA A 30 -19.43 -7.12 21.33
CA ALA A 30 -19.78 -6.51 22.62
C ALA A 30 -20.85 -5.42 22.49
N ALA A 31 -20.89 -4.72 21.35
CA ALA A 31 -21.92 -3.71 21.05
C ALA A 31 -23.27 -4.30 20.61
N GLY A 32 -23.40 -5.64 20.53
CA GLY A 32 -24.64 -6.31 20.11
C GLY A 32 -24.97 -6.14 18.62
N VAL A 33 -24.00 -5.71 17.81
CA VAL A 33 -24.11 -5.67 16.35
C VAL A 33 -23.84 -7.08 15.82
N ASP A 34 -24.50 -7.47 14.73
CA ASP A 34 -24.17 -8.72 14.03
C ASP A 34 -22.76 -8.62 13.45
N ALA A 35 -21.79 -9.03 14.25
CA ALA A 35 -20.38 -8.92 13.94
C ALA A 35 -19.95 -10.14 13.12
N MET A 36 -19.42 -9.84 11.94
CA MET A 36 -18.86 -10.83 11.03
C MET A 36 -17.34 -10.92 11.24
N ARG A 37 -16.78 -12.13 11.15
CA ARG A 37 -15.33 -12.31 11.18
C ARG A 37 -14.69 -11.89 9.86
N MET A 38 -13.50 -11.32 9.97
CA MET A 38 -12.71 -10.82 8.86
C MET A 38 -11.42 -11.61 8.73
N ALA A 39 -10.94 -11.75 7.51
CA ALA A 39 -9.69 -12.42 7.19
C ALA A 39 -8.85 -11.59 6.22
N VAL A 40 -7.54 -11.65 6.40
CA VAL A 40 -6.56 -11.19 5.41
C VAL A 40 -6.64 -12.11 4.18
N VAL A 41 -6.66 -11.51 2.99
CA VAL A 41 -6.74 -12.25 1.72
C VAL A 41 -5.56 -12.02 0.80
N ASP A 42 -4.86 -10.90 0.94
CA ASP A 42 -3.69 -10.59 0.14
C ASP A 42 -2.77 -9.59 0.83
N VAL A 43 -1.49 -9.63 0.49
CA VAL A 43 -0.47 -8.72 0.99
C VAL A 43 0.47 -8.36 -0.14
N GLU A 44 0.51 -7.07 -0.46
CA GLU A 44 1.38 -6.49 -1.47
C GLU A 44 2.52 -5.71 -0.80
N GLU A 45 3.74 -5.88 -1.32
CA GLU A 45 4.90 -5.11 -0.90
C GLU A 45 4.91 -3.74 -1.59
N HIS A 46 5.00 -2.67 -0.81
CA HIS A 46 5.27 -1.33 -1.30
C HIS A 46 6.58 -0.79 -0.70
N GLU A 47 7.19 0.22 -1.32
CA GLU A 47 8.47 0.78 -0.83
C GLU A 47 8.38 1.34 0.59
N LEU A 48 7.19 1.82 1.02
CA LEU A 48 6.96 2.44 2.33
C LEU A 48 6.22 1.54 3.34
N VAL A 49 5.36 0.66 2.83
CA VAL A 49 4.33 -0.04 3.61
C VAL A 49 4.11 -1.46 3.07
N TRP A 50 3.51 -2.32 3.89
CA TRP A 50 2.77 -3.47 3.39
C TRP A 50 1.31 -3.06 3.18
N ILE A 51 0.76 -3.35 2.01
CA ILE A 51 -0.66 -3.12 1.70
C ILE A 51 -1.39 -4.43 1.95
N VAL A 52 -2.24 -4.46 2.97
CA VAL A 52 -2.92 -5.68 3.42
C VAL A 52 -4.40 -5.60 3.11
N SER A 53 -4.84 -6.46 2.19
CA SER A 53 -6.23 -6.59 1.79
C SER A 53 -6.94 -7.60 2.69
N TRP A 54 -8.17 -7.29 3.06
CA TRP A 54 -8.98 -8.09 3.97
C TRP A 54 -10.45 -8.08 3.55
N THR A 55 -11.17 -9.12 3.91
CA THR A 55 -12.62 -9.26 3.64
C THR A 55 -13.26 -10.19 4.65
N SER A 56 -14.54 -10.49 4.49
CA SER A 56 -15.22 -11.43 5.38
C SER A 56 -14.73 -12.87 5.20
N GLU A 57 -14.55 -13.59 6.30
CA GLU A 57 -14.23 -15.03 6.28
C GLU A 57 -15.30 -15.82 5.50
N GLU A 58 -16.56 -15.40 5.62
CA GLU A 58 -17.68 -16.07 4.98
C GLU A 58 -17.66 -15.91 3.46
N PHE A 59 -17.31 -14.73 2.94
CA PHE A 59 -17.11 -14.54 1.52
C PHE A 59 -15.94 -15.37 0.99
N VAL A 60 -14.83 -15.46 1.72
CA VAL A 60 -13.68 -16.29 1.32
C VAL A 60 -14.11 -17.76 1.17
N ARG A 61 -14.89 -18.27 2.14
CA ARG A 61 -15.34 -19.66 2.17
C ARG A 61 -16.42 -19.98 1.13
N THR A 62 -17.41 -19.12 0.98
CA THR A 62 -18.65 -19.42 0.23
C THR A 62 -18.70 -18.76 -1.14
N ARG A 63 -17.93 -17.67 -1.33
CA ARG A 63 -18.02 -16.76 -2.47
C ARG A 63 -19.43 -16.16 -2.67
N ASN A 64 -20.30 -16.20 -1.66
CA ASN A 64 -21.62 -15.58 -1.73
C ASN A 64 -21.47 -14.05 -1.70
N PRO A 65 -21.90 -13.32 -2.76
CA PRO A 65 -21.77 -11.87 -2.85
C PRO A 65 -22.43 -11.08 -1.72
N GLU A 66 -23.40 -11.64 -1.00
CA GLU A 66 -24.03 -10.98 0.15
C GLU A 66 -23.03 -10.66 1.27
N PHE A 67 -21.93 -11.42 1.36
CA PHE A 67 -20.86 -11.19 2.32
C PHE A 67 -19.69 -10.38 1.75
N MET A 68 -19.83 -9.88 0.52
CA MET A 68 -18.82 -9.02 -0.10
C MET A 68 -18.88 -7.63 0.54
N LEU A 69 -17.76 -7.20 1.11
CA LEU A 69 -17.66 -5.87 1.72
C LEU A 69 -17.35 -4.82 0.65
N ALA A 70 -18.37 -4.10 0.22
CA ALA A 70 -18.21 -2.96 -0.68
C ALA A 70 -17.68 -1.73 0.09
N GLY A 71 -16.65 -1.08 -0.45
CA GLY A 71 -16.15 0.20 0.07
C GLY A 71 -14.99 0.13 1.07
N ASN A 72 -14.62 -1.07 1.52
CA ASN A 72 -13.48 -1.23 2.43
C ASN A 72 -12.17 -1.09 1.65
N GLY A 73 -11.28 -0.21 2.13
CA GLY A 73 -9.91 -0.14 1.64
C GLY A 73 -8.95 -0.97 2.49
N PRO A 74 -7.75 -1.24 1.97
CA PRO A 74 -6.75 -2.03 2.68
C PRO A 74 -6.23 -1.32 3.93
N TYR A 75 -5.57 -2.08 4.78
CA TYR A 75 -4.67 -1.53 5.78
C TYR A 75 -3.30 -1.28 5.17
N LEU A 76 -2.65 -0.21 5.60
CA LEU A 76 -1.24 0.08 5.35
C LEU A 76 -0.48 -0.17 6.65
N VAL A 77 0.50 -1.08 6.59
CA VAL A 77 1.42 -1.34 7.70
C VAL A 77 2.77 -0.71 7.39
N ASP A 78 3.19 0.22 8.22
CA ASP A 78 4.47 0.90 8.09
C ASP A 78 5.65 -0.08 8.15
N ARG A 79 6.56 -0.03 7.16
CA ARG A 79 7.69 -0.97 7.11
C ARG A 79 8.80 -0.71 8.13
N VAL A 80 8.81 0.43 8.80
CA VAL A 80 9.86 0.81 9.75
C VAL A 80 9.39 0.62 11.19
N ASP A 81 8.17 1.05 11.50
CA ASP A 81 7.66 1.03 12.89
C ASP A 81 6.43 0.13 13.10
N GLY A 82 5.86 -0.44 12.03
CA GLY A 82 4.68 -1.30 12.12
C GLY A 82 3.36 -0.55 12.36
N GLY A 83 3.37 0.77 12.26
CA GLY A 83 2.18 1.62 12.36
C GLY A 83 1.08 1.17 11.40
N LEU A 84 -0.12 0.96 11.95
CA LEU A 84 -1.28 0.48 11.20
C LEU A 84 -2.20 1.65 10.83
N HIS A 85 -2.46 1.82 9.53
CA HIS A 85 -3.28 2.90 9.00
C HIS A 85 -4.33 2.37 8.05
N ARG A 86 -5.49 3.02 7.98
CA ARG A 86 -6.57 2.63 7.05
C ARG A 86 -6.70 3.66 5.95
N VAL A 87 -6.84 3.19 4.72
CA VAL A 87 -7.15 4.04 3.56
C VAL A 87 -8.49 3.67 2.95
N GLY A 88 -9.14 4.62 2.29
CA GLY A 88 -10.38 4.36 1.57
C GLY A 88 -10.11 3.62 0.26
N VAL A 89 -11.06 2.78 -0.19
CA VAL A 89 -10.91 1.98 -1.41
C VAL A 89 -10.58 2.83 -2.65
N VAL A 90 -11.19 4.02 -2.78
CA VAL A 90 -10.93 4.91 -3.92
C VAL A 90 -9.48 5.36 -3.93
N SER A 91 -8.99 5.84 -2.78
CA SER A 91 -7.61 6.30 -2.62
C SER A 91 -6.60 5.17 -2.83
N ALA A 92 -6.93 3.94 -2.43
CA ALA A 92 -6.12 2.75 -2.70
C ALA A 92 -6.04 2.45 -4.19
N VAL A 93 -7.17 2.48 -4.91
CA VAL A 93 -7.23 2.18 -6.35
C VAL A 93 -6.58 3.29 -7.20
N THR A 94 -6.72 4.56 -6.81
CA THR A 94 -6.11 5.68 -7.54
C THR A 94 -4.63 5.88 -7.22
N GLY A 95 -4.10 5.25 -6.16
CA GLY A 95 -2.74 5.48 -5.67
C GLY A 95 -2.56 6.80 -4.90
N GLU A 96 -3.62 7.62 -4.77
CA GLU A 96 -3.56 8.91 -4.08
C GLU A 96 -3.17 8.78 -2.60
N TRP A 97 -3.35 7.59 -2.04
CA TRP A 97 -2.96 7.29 -0.65
C TRP A 97 -1.48 7.56 -0.40
N GLU A 98 -0.61 7.38 -1.39
CA GLU A 98 0.84 7.42 -1.20
C GLU A 98 1.35 8.83 -0.92
N ALA A 99 0.85 9.82 -1.66
CA ALA A 99 1.17 11.23 -1.44
C ALA A 99 0.69 11.68 -0.05
N ASP A 100 -0.52 11.27 0.31
CA ASP A 100 -1.10 11.56 1.61
C ASP A 100 -0.33 10.92 2.77
N TYR A 101 0.06 9.65 2.60
CA TYR A 101 0.83 8.89 3.58
C TYR A 101 2.21 9.52 3.80
N ARG A 102 2.92 9.89 2.73
CA ARG A 102 4.20 10.60 2.84
C ARG A 102 4.05 11.90 3.59
N ALA A 103 3.10 12.75 3.19
CA ALA A 103 2.97 14.09 3.75
C ALA A 103 2.47 14.08 5.21
N ARG A 104 1.42 13.31 5.51
CA ARG A 104 0.73 13.36 6.81
C ARG A 104 1.29 12.41 7.85
N ILE A 105 1.69 11.20 7.43
CA ILE A 105 2.08 10.14 8.36
C ILE A 105 3.60 10.12 8.52
N ARG A 106 4.35 10.12 7.41
CA ARG A 106 5.82 10.03 7.45
C ARG A 106 6.55 11.37 7.51
N GLY A 107 5.86 12.49 7.24
CA GLY A 107 6.50 13.80 7.09
C GLY A 107 7.54 13.85 5.97
N LEU A 108 7.40 12.97 4.97
CA LEU A 108 8.27 12.91 3.79
C LEU A 108 7.75 13.84 2.70
N PRO A 109 8.64 14.34 1.82
CA PRO A 109 8.22 15.06 0.62
C PRO A 109 7.33 14.19 -0.27
N VAL A 110 6.30 14.80 -0.87
CA VAL A 110 5.50 14.16 -1.92
C VAL A 110 6.37 13.99 -3.16
N ARG A 111 6.39 12.78 -3.73
CA ARG A 111 7.08 12.52 -4.99
C ARG A 111 6.49 13.36 -6.11
N THR A 112 7.35 13.85 -6.96
CA THR A 112 6.98 14.63 -8.14
C THR A 112 7.17 13.78 -9.39
N ALA A 113 6.53 14.19 -10.48
CA ALA A 113 6.74 13.57 -11.79
C ALA A 113 8.23 13.59 -12.25
N VAL A 114 9.05 14.48 -11.68
CA VAL A 114 10.49 14.52 -11.93
C VAL A 114 11.21 13.39 -11.21
N ASP A 115 10.78 13.04 -9.99
CA ASP A 115 11.32 11.91 -9.23
C ASP A 115 10.97 10.58 -9.92
N ASP A 116 9.72 10.42 -10.39
CA ASP A 116 9.29 9.23 -11.12
C ASP A 116 10.09 9.07 -12.43
N LEU A 117 10.30 10.17 -13.15
CA LEU A 117 11.13 10.19 -14.35
C LEU A 117 12.58 9.83 -14.02
N HIS A 118 13.11 10.32 -12.89
CA HIS A 118 14.45 10.00 -12.44
C HIS A 118 14.60 8.50 -12.18
N ASP A 119 13.68 7.91 -11.42
CA ASP A 119 13.71 6.49 -11.07
C ASP A 119 13.60 5.60 -12.31
N ALA A 120 12.70 5.93 -13.24
CA ALA A 120 12.59 5.23 -14.53
C ALA A 120 13.87 5.31 -15.37
N LEU A 121 14.56 6.46 -15.37
CA LEU A 121 15.84 6.61 -16.07
C LEU A 121 16.97 5.84 -15.40
N CYS A 122 16.99 5.80 -14.07
CA CYS A 122 17.92 5.01 -13.29
C CYS A 122 17.75 3.51 -13.56
N GLU A 123 16.52 3.02 -13.65
CA GLU A 123 16.21 1.64 -14.01
C GLU A 123 16.70 1.29 -15.43
N VAL A 124 16.43 2.15 -16.42
CA VAL A 124 16.93 1.96 -17.79
C VAL A 124 18.46 1.98 -17.82
N ALA A 125 19.10 2.85 -17.03
CA ALA A 125 20.55 2.91 -16.95
C ALA A 125 21.14 1.64 -16.32
N ALA A 126 20.49 1.09 -15.29
CA ALA A 126 20.92 -0.15 -14.63
C ALA A 126 20.77 -1.37 -15.55
N THR A 127 19.68 -1.45 -16.32
CA THR A 127 19.37 -2.61 -17.17
C THR A 127 20.03 -2.55 -18.55
N ARG A 128 20.14 -1.36 -19.16
CA ARG A 128 20.56 -1.17 -20.57
C ARG A 128 21.72 -0.19 -20.75
N GLY A 129 22.24 0.36 -19.66
CA GLY A 129 23.34 1.31 -19.67
C GLY A 129 22.91 2.76 -19.93
N ARG A 130 23.79 3.69 -19.55
CA ARG A 130 23.51 5.14 -19.51
C ARG A 130 23.12 5.75 -20.86
N VAL A 131 23.62 5.21 -21.97
CA VAL A 131 23.30 5.70 -23.32
C VAL A 131 21.81 5.51 -23.63
N HIS A 132 21.22 4.39 -23.22
CA HIS A 132 19.79 4.13 -23.41
C HIS A 132 18.94 5.07 -22.57
N ALA A 133 19.32 5.32 -21.31
CA ALA A 133 18.60 6.26 -20.44
C ALA A 133 18.59 7.68 -21.03
N VAL A 134 19.73 8.19 -21.50
CA VAL A 134 19.80 9.52 -22.15
C VAL A 134 18.93 9.58 -23.41
N ARG A 135 18.83 8.48 -24.17
CA ARG A 135 17.96 8.41 -25.35
C ARG A 135 16.49 8.51 -24.96
N THR A 136 16.07 7.79 -23.92
CA THR A 136 14.71 7.84 -23.35
C THR A 136 14.36 9.25 -22.87
N LEU A 137 15.25 9.92 -22.12
CA LEU A 137 15.03 11.30 -21.68
C LEU A 137 14.87 12.28 -22.86
N ARG A 138 15.68 12.09 -23.92
CA ARG A 138 15.59 12.92 -25.15
C ARG A 138 14.30 12.69 -25.93
N SER A 139 13.75 11.48 -25.97
CA SER A 139 12.45 11.26 -26.62
C SER A 139 11.31 11.92 -25.84
N LEU A 140 11.33 11.82 -24.51
CA LEU A 140 10.27 12.38 -23.65
C LEU A 140 10.27 13.93 -23.68
N SER A 141 11.45 14.57 -23.64
CA SER A 141 11.57 16.03 -23.70
C SER A 141 11.20 16.65 -25.06
N ARG A 142 11.23 15.87 -26.14
CA ARG A 142 10.81 16.31 -27.49
C ARG A 142 9.30 16.25 -27.69
N VAL A 143 8.63 15.27 -27.07
CA VAL A 143 7.17 15.13 -27.13
C VAL A 143 6.50 16.29 -26.39
N SER A 144 7.02 16.69 -25.23
CA SER A 144 6.47 17.80 -24.43
C SER A 144 6.62 19.21 -25.06
N ARG A 145 7.37 19.37 -26.17
CA ARG A 145 7.50 20.65 -26.90
C ARG A 145 6.60 20.75 -28.14
N ARG A 146 5.81 19.73 -28.44
CA ARG A 146 4.92 19.68 -29.63
C ARG A 146 3.42 19.75 -29.30
N THR A 147 3.08 19.90 -28.02
CA THR A 147 1.75 20.23 -27.50
C THR A 147 1.77 21.63 -26.94
#